data_AF-A0AAJ0LXT0-F1
#
_entry.id   AF-A0AAJ0LXT0-F1
#
_cell.length_a   1.000
_cell.length_b   1.000
_cell.length_c   1.000
_cell.angle_alpha   90.00
_cell.angle_beta   90.00
_cell.angle_gamma   90.00
#
_symmetry.space_group_name_H-M   'P 1'
#
loop_
_entity.id
_entity.type
_entity.pdbx_description
1 polymer ?
#
loop_
_entity_poly.entity_id
_entity_poly.type
_entity_poly.pdbx_seq_one_letter_code
_entity_poly.pdbx_strand_id
1 'polypeptide(L)'
;MLQPYTLLEQRNTISASLPMSSNDTLLQWARFPARLWCTLTSAISTQSLRRLFGKGGVREYLIDSVDSLNFLFAQDFRDLQILDVGPPESRVPDTSARVEALLLDSVDGPVTERDILAELQFTFLTGTHLGNPACLEQWWNLVLQIVLRAYSLAISHPLLAKGLLQTLFAQLFYTEHYVGSSSPSSPSPLADQPDGRGTKKDGPNSDRPIYQYRPRLKEKLRQVLSQYKRKLQELLLSRNGHVTPAQQAVGKVFEELEAWLWQFDWNLRGNHTPGRENIMPEMVDSDEEDDGQPVVVELDEEGREVGLVSFGD
;
A
#
# COMPACT_ATOMS: atom_id res chain seq x y z
N MET A 1 -8.41 22.63 0.65
CA MET A 1 -7.62 22.11 1.78
C MET A 1 -8.36 20.90 2.30
N LEU A 2 -7.73 19.72 2.35
CA LEU A 2 -8.29 18.57 3.06
C LEU A 2 -8.44 18.96 4.53
N GLN A 3 -9.68 19.10 5.02
CA GLN A 3 -9.91 19.35 6.44
C GLN A 3 -9.45 18.10 7.22
N PRO A 4 -8.73 18.26 8.34
CA PRO A 4 -8.40 17.14 9.18
C PRO A 4 -9.70 16.51 9.67
N TYR A 5 -9.93 15.25 9.31
CA TYR A 5 -10.95 14.42 9.93
C TYR A 5 -10.80 14.52 11.47
N THR A 6 -11.89 14.36 12.21
CA THR A 6 -12.04 14.56 13.66
C THR A 6 -11.14 13.64 14.54
N LEU A 7 -9.83 13.71 14.37
CA LEU A 7 -8.84 13.02 15.21
C LEU A 7 -8.84 13.57 16.66
N LEU A 8 -9.48 14.72 16.88
CA LEU A 8 -9.66 15.34 18.20
C LEU A 8 -10.60 14.53 19.10
N GLU A 9 -11.63 13.88 18.55
CA GLU A 9 -12.59 13.09 19.35
C GLU A 9 -11.99 11.75 19.80
N GLN A 10 -11.13 11.14 18.97
CA GLN A 10 -10.43 9.89 19.28
C GLN A 10 -9.25 10.05 20.27
N ARG A 11 -8.86 11.30 20.60
CA ARG A 11 -7.82 11.56 21.61
C ARG A 11 -8.20 11.00 22.99
N ASN A 12 -9.47 11.10 23.38
CA ASN A 12 -9.92 10.71 24.72
C ASN A 12 -9.96 9.19 24.91
N THR A 13 -10.07 8.42 23.83
CA THR A 13 -10.04 6.94 23.84
C THR A 13 -8.63 6.39 23.70
N ILE A 14 -7.79 6.96 22.84
CA ILE A 14 -6.42 6.44 22.59
C ILE A 14 -5.45 6.80 23.72
N SER A 15 -5.61 7.96 24.38
CA SER A 15 -4.72 8.34 25.50
C SER A 15 -4.89 7.47 26.75
N ALA A 16 -6.00 6.73 26.86
CA ALA A 16 -6.31 5.88 28.01
C ALA A 16 -5.84 4.42 27.83
N SER A 17 -5.52 3.98 26.61
CA SER A 17 -5.30 2.56 26.28
C SER A 17 -3.90 2.19 25.80
N LEU A 18 -2.99 3.15 25.59
CA LEU A 18 -1.60 2.85 25.21
C LEU A 18 -0.79 2.46 26.46
N PRO A 19 -0.32 1.20 26.59
CA PRO A 19 0.56 0.82 27.69
C PRO A 19 1.89 1.60 27.55
N MET A 20 2.26 2.32 28.62
CA MET A 20 3.53 3.04 28.68
C MET A 20 4.68 2.04 28.66
N SER A 21 5.33 1.89 27.50
CA SER A 21 6.54 1.09 27.33
C SER A 21 7.72 2.01 27.05
N SER A 22 8.90 1.63 27.53
CA SER A 22 10.14 2.43 27.53
C SER A 22 10.68 2.84 26.15
N ASN A 23 10.03 2.43 25.05
CA ASN A 23 10.32 2.87 23.66
C ASN A 23 9.64 4.19 23.26
N ASP A 24 9.00 4.86 24.22
CA ASP A 24 8.13 6.03 24.07
C ASP A 24 8.74 7.29 23.40
N THR A 25 10.07 7.36 23.25
CA THR A 25 10.72 8.51 22.62
C THR A 25 10.71 8.46 21.09
N LEU A 26 10.56 7.27 20.49
CA LEU A 26 10.74 7.07 19.04
C LEU A 26 9.54 7.56 18.20
N LEU A 27 8.33 7.54 18.75
CA LEU A 27 7.09 7.86 18.01
C LEU A 27 6.54 9.27 18.29
N GLN A 28 7.39 10.23 18.70
CA GLN A 28 6.94 11.59 19.02
C GLN A 28 6.18 12.27 17.87
N TRP A 29 6.46 11.92 16.60
CA TRP A 29 5.75 12.47 15.45
C TRP A 29 4.33 11.88 15.29
N ALA A 30 4.13 10.61 15.63
CA ALA A 30 2.86 9.90 15.50
C ALA A 30 1.87 10.22 16.63
N ARG A 31 2.38 10.65 17.80
CA ARG A 31 1.58 11.02 18.98
C ARG A 31 0.69 12.25 18.81
N PHE A 32 1.02 13.12 17.86
CA PHE A 32 0.25 14.33 17.61
C PHE A 32 -0.57 14.14 16.33
N PRO A 33 -1.90 14.04 16.42
CA PRO A 33 -2.76 13.86 15.25
C PRO A 33 -2.49 14.87 14.13
N ALA A 34 -2.18 16.13 14.48
CA ALA A 34 -1.83 17.15 13.50
C ALA A 34 -0.52 16.83 12.74
N ARG A 35 0.48 16.24 13.41
CA ARG A 35 1.75 15.84 12.77
C ARG A 35 1.59 14.57 11.95
N LEU A 36 0.78 13.62 12.44
CA LEU A 36 0.41 12.42 11.69
C LEU A 36 -0.34 12.82 10.40
N TRP A 37 -1.37 13.64 10.53
CA TRP A 37 -2.13 14.16 9.39
C TRP A 37 -1.26 14.96 8.42
N CYS A 38 -0.36 15.81 8.94
CA CYS A 38 0.62 16.50 8.12
C CYS A 38 1.49 15.50 7.36
N THR A 39 1.97 14.44 7.99
CA THR A 39 2.75 13.40 7.30
C THR A 39 1.93 12.71 6.19
N LEU A 40 0.67 12.37 6.47
CA LEU A 40 -0.25 11.73 5.53
C LEU A 40 -0.68 12.62 4.34
N THR A 41 -0.54 13.94 4.44
CA THR A 41 -1.03 14.89 3.42
C THR A 41 0.02 15.87 2.91
N SER A 42 1.25 15.78 3.43
CA SER A 42 2.32 16.78 3.25
C SER A 42 2.69 17.04 1.80
N ALA A 43 2.50 16.08 0.91
CA ALA A 43 2.84 16.16 -0.51
C ALA A 43 1.63 16.49 -1.40
N ILE A 44 0.41 16.18 -0.94
CA ILE A 44 -0.82 16.49 -1.67
C ILE A 44 -0.95 18.00 -1.86
N SER A 45 -0.94 18.44 -3.11
CA SER A 45 -1.03 19.83 -3.52
C SER A 45 -2.04 20.02 -4.64
N THR A 46 -2.42 21.26 -4.91
CA THR A 46 -3.29 21.56 -6.06
C THR A 46 -2.64 21.14 -7.38
N GLN A 47 -1.31 21.21 -7.49
CA GLN A 47 -0.56 20.76 -8.67
C GLN A 47 -0.64 19.24 -8.84
N SER A 48 -0.37 18.47 -7.79
CA SER A 48 -0.43 17.00 -7.85
C SER A 48 -1.85 16.50 -8.12
N LEU A 49 -2.88 17.17 -7.58
CA LEU A 49 -4.28 16.84 -7.88
C LEU A 49 -4.64 17.18 -9.34
N ARG A 50 -4.22 18.33 -9.88
CA ARG A 50 -4.45 18.65 -11.30
C ARG A 50 -3.89 17.58 -12.23
N ARG A 51 -2.70 17.08 -11.91
CA ARG A 51 -2.06 15.98 -12.65
C ARG A 51 -2.90 14.70 -12.57
N LEU A 52 -3.23 14.27 -11.35
CA LEU A 52 -4.01 13.05 -11.10
C LEU A 52 -5.39 13.06 -11.77
N PHE A 53 -6.09 14.20 -11.79
CA PHE A 53 -7.42 14.31 -12.38
C PHE A 53 -7.42 14.74 -13.85
N GLY A 54 -6.27 15.13 -14.42
CA GLY A 54 -6.17 15.69 -15.77
C GLY A 54 -6.99 16.98 -15.98
N LYS A 55 -7.48 17.61 -14.90
CA LYS A 55 -8.37 18.78 -14.93
C LYS A 55 -7.72 19.96 -14.19
N GLY A 56 -7.61 21.09 -14.88
CA GLY A 56 -7.09 22.35 -14.34
C GLY A 56 -8.18 23.26 -13.80
N GLY A 57 -7.78 24.26 -12.98
CA GLY A 57 -8.65 25.39 -12.63
C GLY A 57 -9.81 25.10 -11.66
N VAL A 58 -9.95 23.88 -11.16
CA VAL A 58 -11.03 23.52 -10.23
C VAL A 58 -10.65 23.83 -8.77
N ARG A 59 -11.61 24.34 -8.00
CA ARG A 59 -11.44 24.63 -6.55
C ARG A 59 -11.61 23.39 -5.69
N GLU A 60 -12.41 22.44 -6.16
CA GLU A 60 -12.81 21.23 -5.44
C GLU A 60 -12.75 20.04 -6.41
N TYR A 61 -12.15 18.93 -5.98
CA TYR A 61 -12.15 17.67 -6.72
C TYR A 61 -13.14 16.76 -6.03
N LEU A 62 -14.27 16.49 -6.68
CA LEU A 62 -15.15 15.42 -6.25
C LEU A 62 -14.49 14.10 -6.64
N ILE A 63 -14.47 13.17 -5.69
CA ILE A 63 -13.86 11.86 -5.87
C ILE A 63 -14.98 10.84 -5.71
N ASP A 64 -15.33 10.17 -6.80
CA ASP A 64 -16.20 9.01 -6.79
C ASP A 64 -15.37 7.73 -7.03
N SER A 65 -15.94 6.60 -6.65
CA SER A 65 -15.48 5.24 -6.91
C SER A 65 -15.20 4.94 -8.39
N VAL A 66 -15.78 5.73 -9.31
CA VAL A 66 -15.70 5.54 -10.78
C VAL A 66 -14.78 6.54 -11.51
N ASP A 67 -14.10 7.43 -10.79
CA ASP A 67 -13.27 8.45 -11.43
C ASP A 67 -12.04 7.83 -12.12
N SER A 68 -11.82 8.22 -13.38
CA SER A 68 -10.60 7.89 -14.13
C SER A 68 -9.42 8.73 -13.63
N LEU A 69 -8.51 8.10 -12.89
CA LEU A 69 -7.33 8.74 -12.30
C LEU A 69 -6.07 8.44 -13.10
N ASN A 70 -5.24 9.47 -13.32
CA ASN A 70 -3.97 9.39 -14.05
C ASN A 70 -2.81 9.12 -13.09
N PHE A 71 -2.61 7.85 -12.74
CA PHE A 71 -1.50 7.43 -11.87
C PHE A 71 -0.16 7.40 -12.60
N LEU A 72 0.93 7.76 -11.91
CA LEU A 72 2.29 7.85 -12.45
C LEU A 72 2.81 6.50 -12.94
N PHE A 73 2.54 5.43 -12.19
CA PHE A 73 3.13 4.11 -12.42
C PHE A 73 2.15 3.09 -13.03
N ALA A 74 1.01 3.56 -13.57
CA ALA A 74 -0.02 2.66 -14.11
C ALA A 74 0.53 1.71 -15.19
N GLN A 75 1.43 2.21 -16.04
CA GLN A 75 2.09 1.40 -17.07
C GLN A 75 3.18 0.50 -16.46
N ASP A 76 3.98 1.00 -15.53
CA ASP A 76 5.04 0.23 -14.87
C ASP A 76 4.51 -1.04 -14.20
N PHE A 77 3.30 -1.04 -13.67
CA PHE A 77 2.73 -2.24 -13.06
C PHE A 77 2.45 -3.33 -14.08
N ARG A 78 1.97 -2.98 -15.28
CA ARG A 78 1.77 -3.94 -16.36
C ARG A 78 3.12 -4.53 -16.79
N ASP A 79 4.12 -3.67 -16.94
CA ASP A 79 5.46 -4.09 -17.32
C ASP A 79 6.09 -4.99 -16.25
N LEU A 80 6.00 -4.61 -14.97
CA LEU A 80 6.52 -5.40 -13.86
C LEU A 80 5.78 -6.72 -13.72
N GLN A 81 4.47 -6.75 -13.95
CA GLN A 81 3.70 -7.99 -13.96
C GLN A 81 4.23 -8.95 -15.04
N ILE A 82 4.58 -8.44 -16.22
CA ILE A 82 5.18 -9.23 -17.31
C ILE A 82 6.61 -9.67 -16.96
N LEU A 83 7.43 -8.76 -16.43
CA LEU A 83 8.84 -9.03 -16.10
C LEU A 83 9.01 -9.92 -14.87
N ASP A 84 8.00 -9.98 -14.00
CA ASP A 84 7.99 -10.85 -12.82
C ASP A 84 7.36 -12.23 -13.08
N VAL A 85 7.01 -12.53 -14.34
CA VAL A 85 6.62 -13.87 -14.78
C VAL A 85 7.84 -14.79 -14.73
N GLY A 86 7.95 -15.54 -13.63
CA GLY A 86 9.00 -16.55 -13.47
C GLY A 86 9.36 -16.84 -12.01
N PRO A 87 10.38 -17.70 -11.80
CA PRO A 87 10.95 -17.95 -10.48
C PRO A 87 11.38 -16.64 -9.80
N PRO A 88 11.39 -16.56 -8.46
CA PRO A 88 11.73 -15.33 -7.73
C PRO A 88 13.11 -14.76 -8.09
N GLU A 89 14.03 -15.58 -8.59
CA GLU A 89 15.38 -15.20 -9.02
C GLU A 89 15.41 -14.42 -10.35
N SER A 90 14.37 -14.55 -11.19
CA SER A 90 14.27 -13.85 -12.48
C SER A 90 13.48 -12.54 -12.42
N ARG A 91 12.84 -12.26 -11.29
CA ARG A 91 12.04 -11.04 -11.08
C ARG A 91 12.91 -9.80 -11.01
N VAL A 92 12.37 -8.64 -11.41
CA VAL A 92 13.11 -7.37 -11.39
C VAL A 92 13.45 -6.99 -9.94
N PRO A 93 14.68 -7.09 -9.47
CA PRO A 93 14.93 -6.92 -8.04
C PRO A 93 14.78 -5.46 -7.61
N ASP A 94 15.33 -4.51 -8.40
CA ASP A 94 15.35 -3.08 -8.07
C ASP A 94 14.56 -2.25 -9.08
N THR A 95 13.64 -1.41 -8.60
CA THR A 95 12.82 -0.51 -9.42
C THR A 95 13.25 0.96 -9.37
N SER A 96 14.40 1.26 -8.77
CA SER A 96 14.95 2.62 -8.67
C SER A 96 15.13 3.29 -10.03
N ALA A 97 15.60 2.53 -11.05
CA ALA A 97 15.77 3.07 -12.40
C ALA A 97 14.44 3.53 -13.04
N ARG A 98 13.31 2.90 -12.69
CA ARG A 98 11.98 3.34 -13.17
C ARG A 98 11.59 4.67 -12.53
N VAL A 99 11.83 4.80 -11.23
CA VAL A 99 11.59 6.07 -10.50
C VAL A 99 12.49 7.19 -11.03
N GLU A 100 13.77 6.91 -11.25
CA GLU A 100 14.73 7.87 -11.80
C GLU A 100 14.37 8.27 -13.24
N ALA A 101 13.97 7.32 -14.08
CA ALA A 101 13.49 7.61 -15.43
C ALA A 101 12.26 8.52 -15.41
N LEU A 102 11.31 8.26 -14.52
CA LEU A 102 10.13 9.12 -14.35
C LEU A 102 10.50 10.55 -13.91
N LEU A 103 11.48 10.70 -13.02
CA LEU A 103 11.96 12.01 -12.57
C LEU A 103 12.75 12.77 -13.64
N LEU A 104 13.34 12.06 -14.60
CA LEU A 104 14.05 12.63 -15.74
C LEU A 104 13.12 12.93 -16.92
N ASP A 105 11.98 12.25 -16.99
CA ASP A 105 11.00 12.46 -18.05
C ASP A 105 10.28 13.81 -17.87
N SER A 106 10.14 14.52 -18.98
CA SER A 106 9.59 15.89 -19.02
C SER A 106 8.47 16.06 -20.05
N VAL A 107 8.04 14.97 -20.70
CA VAL A 107 7.07 15.01 -21.80
C VAL A 107 5.75 15.67 -21.40
N ASP A 108 5.24 15.40 -20.18
CA ASP A 108 3.99 15.98 -19.66
C ASP A 108 4.21 17.05 -18.56
N GLY A 109 5.43 17.61 -18.51
CA GLY A 109 5.91 18.50 -17.44
C GLY A 109 6.75 17.75 -16.40
N PRO A 110 7.58 18.47 -15.61
CA PRO A 110 8.54 17.82 -14.71
C PRO A 110 7.79 17.13 -13.56
N VAL A 111 7.83 15.80 -13.54
CA VAL A 111 7.42 15.01 -12.37
C VAL A 111 8.46 15.21 -11.29
N THR A 112 8.01 15.61 -10.10
CA THR A 112 8.91 15.84 -8.96
C THR A 112 8.85 14.68 -7.96
N GLU A 113 9.86 14.55 -7.11
CA GLU A 113 9.84 13.63 -5.97
C GLU A 113 8.57 13.82 -5.10
N ARG A 114 8.08 15.06 -5.03
CA ARG A 114 6.86 15.41 -4.31
C ARG A 114 5.60 14.85 -4.98
N ASP A 115 5.57 14.69 -6.30
CA ASP A 115 4.43 14.11 -7.01
C ASP A 115 4.29 12.61 -6.75
N ILE A 116 5.41 11.90 -6.62
CA ILE A 116 5.44 10.48 -6.24
C ILE A 116 4.91 10.31 -4.81
N LEU A 117 5.39 11.15 -3.88
CA LEU A 117 4.88 11.17 -2.50
C LEU A 117 3.38 11.50 -2.44
N ALA A 118 2.94 12.47 -3.25
CA ALA A 118 1.54 12.87 -3.30
C ALA A 118 0.63 11.73 -3.78
N GLU A 119 1.08 10.94 -4.76
CA GLU A 119 0.32 9.78 -5.23
C GLU A 119 0.22 8.69 -4.17
N LEU A 120 1.32 8.36 -3.47
CA LEU A 120 1.30 7.41 -2.35
C LEU A 120 0.33 7.85 -1.23
N GLN A 121 0.32 9.14 -0.91
CA GLN A 121 -0.57 9.73 0.11
C GLN A 121 -2.04 9.73 -0.34
N PHE A 122 -2.29 10.19 -1.57
CA PHE A 122 -3.63 10.30 -2.13
C PHE A 122 -4.30 8.93 -2.29
N THR A 123 -3.59 7.97 -2.87
CA THR A 123 -4.12 6.61 -3.10
C THR A 123 -4.48 5.92 -1.79
N PHE A 124 -3.65 6.08 -0.75
CA PHE A 124 -3.95 5.59 0.59
C PHE A 124 -5.22 6.21 1.18
N LEU A 125 -5.32 7.54 1.22
CA LEU A 125 -6.44 8.24 1.86
C LEU A 125 -7.74 7.95 1.13
N THR A 126 -7.72 8.06 -0.20
CA THR A 126 -8.89 7.80 -1.05
C THR A 126 -9.30 6.33 -1.01
N GLY A 127 -8.34 5.40 -1.07
CA GLY A 127 -8.63 3.97 -0.98
C GLY A 127 -9.20 3.57 0.39
N THR A 128 -8.66 4.12 1.48
CA THR A 128 -9.04 3.76 2.85
C THR A 128 -10.34 4.45 3.30
N HIS A 129 -10.48 5.76 3.05
CA HIS A 129 -11.63 6.54 3.54
C HIS A 129 -12.82 6.56 2.60
N LEU A 130 -12.59 6.55 1.28
CA LEU A 130 -13.67 6.58 0.29
C LEU A 130 -13.98 5.18 -0.25
N GLY A 131 -13.24 4.15 0.17
CA GLY A 131 -13.42 2.78 -0.30
C GLY A 131 -13.19 2.64 -1.80
N ASN A 132 -12.40 3.53 -2.41
CA ASN A 132 -12.15 3.49 -3.85
C ASN A 132 -11.19 2.32 -4.19
N PRO A 133 -11.66 1.30 -4.93
CA PRO A 133 -10.88 0.08 -5.17
C PRO A 133 -9.65 0.35 -6.05
N ALA A 134 -9.75 1.22 -7.05
CA ALA A 134 -8.63 1.57 -7.93
C ALA A 134 -7.49 2.27 -7.15
N CYS A 135 -7.82 3.18 -6.24
CA CYS A 135 -6.84 3.80 -5.36
C CYS A 135 -6.22 2.81 -4.37
N LEU A 136 -7.02 1.88 -3.84
CA LEU A 136 -6.52 0.86 -2.94
C LEU A 136 -5.55 -0.10 -3.65
N GLU A 137 -5.90 -0.55 -4.85
CA GLU A 137 -5.04 -1.38 -5.69
C GLU A 137 -3.76 -0.64 -6.09
N GLN A 138 -3.90 0.62 -6.53
CA GLN A 138 -2.77 1.49 -6.84
C GLN A 138 -1.82 1.62 -5.65
N TRP A 139 -2.35 1.86 -4.44
CA TRP A 139 -1.53 1.97 -3.24
C TRP A 139 -0.72 0.69 -2.97
N TRP A 140 -1.36 -0.48 -3.07
CA TRP A 140 -0.68 -1.76 -2.89
C TRP A 140 0.42 -1.98 -3.94
N ASN A 141 0.13 -1.67 -5.20
CA ASN A 141 1.11 -1.81 -6.28
C ASN A 141 2.27 -0.82 -6.11
N LEU A 142 2.01 0.43 -5.74
CA LEU A 142 3.05 1.40 -5.41
C LEU A 142 3.95 0.89 -4.28
N VAL A 143 3.36 0.47 -3.16
CA VAL A 143 4.14 0.02 -1.99
C VAL A 143 4.96 -1.22 -2.31
N LEU A 144 4.33 -2.26 -2.87
CA LEU A 144 4.96 -3.57 -3.05
C LEU A 144 5.86 -3.65 -4.28
N GLN A 145 5.49 -2.96 -5.36
CA GLN A 145 6.18 -3.11 -6.65
C GLN A 145 7.18 -1.98 -6.92
N ILE A 146 6.99 -0.79 -6.33
CA ILE A 146 7.85 0.37 -6.60
C ILE A 146 8.61 0.76 -5.33
N VAL A 147 7.92 1.30 -4.32
CA VAL A 147 8.54 1.93 -3.14
C VAL A 147 9.49 0.97 -2.42
N LEU A 148 9.03 -0.23 -2.07
CA LEU A 148 9.85 -1.20 -1.34
C LEU A 148 10.75 -2.07 -2.23
N ARG A 149 10.75 -1.83 -3.55
CA ARG A 149 11.72 -2.43 -4.50
C ARG A 149 12.72 -1.40 -5.02
N ALA A 150 12.53 -0.11 -4.77
CA ALA A 150 13.44 0.93 -5.23
C ALA A 150 14.60 1.14 -4.23
N TYR A 151 15.52 0.18 -4.16
CA TYR A 151 16.58 0.14 -3.15
C TYR A 151 17.62 1.25 -3.33
N SER A 152 18.04 1.49 -4.56
CA SER A 152 19.09 2.46 -4.89
C SER A 152 18.68 3.92 -4.62
N LEU A 153 17.38 4.23 -4.52
CA LEU A 153 16.90 5.55 -4.09
C LEU A 153 17.41 5.96 -2.72
N ALA A 154 17.70 5.00 -1.83
CA ALA A 154 18.31 5.32 -0.54
C ALA A 154 19.66 6.04 -0.69
N ILE A 155 20.34 5.86 -1.83
CA ILE A 155 21.63 6.47 -2.15
C ILE A 155 21.48 7.65 -3.10
N SER A 156 20.73 7.50 -4.20
CA SER A 156 20.58 8.53 -5.25
C SER A 156 19.61 9.65 -4.85
N HIS A 157 18.48 9.30 -4.24
CA HIS A 157 17.42 10.23 -3.82
C HIS A 157 17.04 10.03 -2.34
N PRO A 158 17.97 10.24 -1.38
CA PRO A 158 17.76 9.86 0.02
C PRO A 158 16.61 10.62 0.69
N LEU A 159 16.29 11.84 0.23
CA LEU A 159 15.16 12.61 0.74
C LEU A 159 13.81 12.00 0.31
N LEU A 160 13.68 11.61 -0.95
CA LEU A 160 12.52 10.87 -1.45
C LEU A 160 12.38 9.53 -0.72
N ALA A 161 13.44 8.72 -0.65
CA ALA A 161 13.41 7.42 0.03
C ALA A 161 12.98 7.54 1.50
N LYS A 162 13.54 8.52 2.22
CA LYS A 162 13.11 8.83 3.59
C LYS A 162 11.63 9.23 3.64
N GLY A 163 11.19 10.12 2.75
CA GLY A 163 9.80 10.58 2.70
C GLY A 163 8.81 9.45 2.43
N LEU A 164 9.16 8.52 1.54
CA LEU A 164 8.34 7.37 1.19
C LEU A 164 8.21 6.41 2.37
N LEU A 165 9.33 6.05 3.02
CA LEU A 165 9.31 5.20 4.21
C LEU A 165 8.56 5.84 5.37
N GLN A 166 8.78 7.14 5.61
CA GLN A 166 8.10 7.86 6.69
C GLN A 166 6.58 7.95 6.43
N THR A 167 6.19 8.15 5.17
CA THR A 167 4.78 8.13 4.76
C THR A 167 4.17 6.75 4.94
N LEU A 168 4.82 5.70 4.44
CA LEU A 168 4.36 4.31 4.63
C LEU A 168 4.21 3.98 6.12
N PHE A 169 5.19 4.36 6.94
CA PHE A 169 5.11 4.15 8.38
C PHE A 169 3.91 4.89 9.00
N ALA A 170 3.69 6.15 8.63
CA ALA A 170 2.51 6.91 9.05
C ALA A 170 1.20 6.24 8.63
N GLN A 171 1.14 5.68 7.42
CA GLN A 171 -0.04 4.99 6.89
C GLN A 171 -0.33 3.69 7.66
N LEU A 172 0.69 2.88 7.95
CA LEU A 172 0.54 1.66 8.74
C LEU A 172 0.12 1.99 10.18
N PHE A 173 0.77 2.96 10.81
CA PHE A 173 0.41 3.45 12.15
C PHE A 173 -1.04 3.97 12.19
N TYR A 174 -1.41 4.79 11.21
CA TYR A 174 -2.77 5.32 11.10
C TYR A 174 -3.79 4.20 10.97
N THR A 175 -3.52 3.22 10.10
CA THR A 175 -4.39 2.08 9.88
C THR A 175 -4.64 1.31 11.18
N GLU A 176 -3.59 1.02 11.93
CA GLU A 176 -3.69 0.24 13.16
C GLU A 176 -4.48 0.99 14.26
N HIS A 177 -4.18 2.28 14.46
CA HIS A 177 -4.69 3.03 15.61
C HIS A 177 -5.98 3.81 15.35
N TYR A 178 -6.30 4.11 14.09
CA TYR A 178 -7.43 5.00 13.73
C TYR A 178 -8.45 4.34 12.82
N VAL A 179 -8.05 3.36 12.00
CA VAL A 179 -8.95 2.64 11.07
C VAL A 179 -9.42 1.33 11.68
N GLY A 180 -8.52 0.56 12.32
CA GLY A 180 -8.86 -0.73 12.94
C GLY A 180 -9.46 -0.67 14.35
N SER A 181 -9.49 0.52 14.98
CA SER A 181 -9.94 0.70 16.36
C SER A 181 -11.40 1.18 16.48
N SER A 182 -12.14 1.32 15.38
CA SER A 182 -13.53 1.84 15.36
C SER A 182 -14.61 0.82 15.74
N SER A 183 -14.27 -0.32 16.37
CA SER A 183 -15.29 -1.20 16.97
C SER A 183 -14.86 -1.79 18.31
N PRO A 184 -15.05 -1.07 19.43
CA PRO A 184 -15.58 -1.76 20.60
C PRO A 184 -16.97 -2.22 20.20
N SER A 185 -17.14 -3.52 20.05
CA SER A 185 -18.43 -4.19 20.04
C SER A 185 -19.26 -3.64 21.21
N SER A 186 -20.10 -2.65 20.93
CA SER A 186 -21.19 -2.30 21.83
C SER A 186 -22.14 -3.48 21.69
N PRO A 187 -22.37 -4.29 22.74
CA PRO A 187 -23.39 -5.30 22.66
C PRO A 187 -24.72 -4.53 22.57
N SER A 188 -25.27 -4.41 21.37
CA SER A 188 -26.66 -3.99 21.20
C SER A 188 -27.52 -5.01 21.91
N PRO A 189 -28.19 -4.65 23.02
CA PRO A 189 -29.05 -5.57 23.72
C PRO A 189 -30.40 -5.49 23.03
N LEU A 190 -30.55 -6.12 21.86
CA LEU A 190 -31.82 -6.40 21.17
C LEU A 190 -31.53 -6.91 19.76
N ALA A 191 -31.41 -8.23 19.57
CA ALA A 191 -31.77 -8.93 18.33
C ALA A 191 -31.60 -10.44 18.54
N ASP A 192 -32.57 -11.02 19.23
CA ASP A 192 -32.85 -12.44 19.09
C ASP A 192 -33.85 -12.56 17.93
N GLN A 193 -33.36 -12.84 16.72
CA GLN A 193 -34.15 -13.43 15.63
C GLN A 193 -33.24 -14.05 14.58
N PRO A 194 -33.48 -15.31 14.18
CA PRO A 194 -32.76 -15.96 13.09
C PRO A 194 -33.50 -15.70 11.78
N ASP A 195 -32.92 -14.99 10.83
CA ASP A 195 -33.38 -15.11 9.45
C ASP A 195 -32.26 -14.86 8.44
N GLY A 196 -32.15 -15.82 7.52
CA GLY A 196 -31.12 -15.88 6.51
C GLY A 196 -31.37 -14.93 5.34
N ARG A 197 -30.31 -14.25 4.92
CA ARG A 197 -29.92 -14.10 3.51
C ARG A 197 -28.56 -13.43 3.46
N GLY A 198 -27.55 -14.22 3.09
CA GLY A 198 -26.20 -13.72 2.85
C GLY A 198 -26.19 -12.79 1.64
N THR A 199 -26.19 -11.48 1.89
CA THR A 199 -25.67 -10.52 0.92
C THR A 199 -24.17 -10.41 1.18
N LYS A 200 -23.37 -11.09 0.35
CA LYS A 200 -21.92 -10.84 0.24
C LYS A 200 -21.74 -9.35 -0.09
N LYS A 201 -21.42 -8.55 0.92
CA LYS A 201 -20.96 -7.17 0.75
C LYS A 201 -19.43 -7.24 0.69
N ASP A 202 -18.90 -7.65 -0.45
CA ASP A 202 -17.46 -7.63 -0.74
C ASP A 202 -17.00 -6.21 -1.12
N GLY A 203 -17.42 -5.20 -0.34
CA GLY A 203 -16.86 -3.86 -0.39
C GLY A 203 -15.78 -3.70 0.69
N PRO A 204 -14.74 -2.87 0.48
CA PRO A 204 -13.77 -2.57 1.52
C PRO A 204 -14.49 -1.95 2.72
N ASN A 205 -14.60 -2.72 3.80
CA ASN A 205 -15.12 -2.20 5.07
C ASN A 205 -14.06 -1.26 5.66
N SER A 206 -14.37 0.04 5.72
CA SER A 206 -13.48 1.08 6.26
C SER A 206 -13.09 0.86 7.73
N ASP A 207 -13.76 -0.04 8.45
CA ASP A 207 -13.45 -0.37 9.85
C ASP A 207 -12.39 -1.48 10.01
N ARG A 208 -11.91 -2.07 8.91
CA ARG A 208 -10.86 -3.10 8.96
C ARG A 208 -9.52 -2.51 8.51
N PRO A 209 -8.40 -2.85 9.20
CA PRO A 209 -7.08 -2.51 8.73
C PRO A 209 -6.85 -2.95 7.27
N ILE A 210 -6.18 -2.11 6.48
CA ILE A 210 -5.97 -2.28 5.04
C ILE A 210 -5.36 -3.65 4.66
N TYR A 211 -4.54 -4.22 5.53
CA TYR A 211 -3.89 -5.53 5.38
C TYR A 211 -4.72 -6.71 5.88
N GLN A 212 -5.84 -6.48 6.59
CA GLN A 212 -6.80 -7.54 6.95
C GLN A 212 -7.77 -7.87 5.81
N TYR A 213 -7.91 -6.99 4.82
CA TYR A 213 -8.73 -7.25 3.63
C TYR A 213 -8.15 -8.39 2.78
N ARG A 214 -6.81 -8.53 2.74
CA ARG A 214 -6.11 -9.65 2.09
C ARG A 214 -4.91 -10.12 2.92
N PRO A 215 -5.05 -11.17 3.74
CA PRO A 215 -3.95 -11.73 4.54
C PRO A 215 -2.70 -12.07 3.73
N ARG A 216 -2.88 -12.49 2.46
CA ARG A 216 -1.77 -12.73 1.51
C ARG A 216 -0.94 -11.47 1.24
N LEU A 217 -1.56 -10.28 1.20
CA LEU A 217 -0.87 -9.01 1.01
C LEU A 217 -0.10 -8.57 2.25
N LYS A 218 -0.61 -8.89 3.46
CA LYS A 218 0.13 -8.70 4.72
C LYS A 218 1.45 -9.48 4.69
N GLU A 219 1.39 -10.74 4.32
CA GLU A 219 2.57 -11.60 4.23
C GLU A 219 3.55 -11.10 3.16
N LYS A 220 3.05 -10.75 1.98
CA LYS A 220 3.85 -10.16 0.91
C LYS A 220 4.52 -8.86 1.36
N LEU A 221 3.81 -7.98 2.05
CA LEU A 221 4.37 -6.73 2.59
C LEU A 221 5.51 -7.01 3.58
N ARG A 222 5.33 -7.97 4.48
CA ARG A 222 6.39 -8.41 5.40
C ARG A 222 7.63 -8.90 4.66
N GLN A 223 7.46 -9.76 3.65
CA GLN A 223 8.55 -10.29 2.84
C GLN A 223 9.32 -9.18 2.12
N VAL A 224 8.61 -8.25 1.47
CA VAL A 224 9.24 -7.15 0.73
C VAL A 224 9.93 -6.18 1.69
N LEU A 225 9.39 -5.91 2.88
CA LEU A 225 10.06 -5.12 3.93
C LEU A 225 11.36 -5.79 4.42
N SER A 226 11.35 -7.10 4.66
CA SER A 226 12.55 -7.85 5.01
C SER A 226 13.62 -7.76 3.92
N GLN A 227 13.21 -7.86 2.64
CA GLN A 227 14.12 -7.71 1.51
C GLN A 227 14.68 -6.29 1.42
N TYR A 228 13.82 -5.27 1.54
CA TYR A 228 14.23 -3.87 1.54
C TYR A 228 15.23 -3.58 2.67
N LYS A 229 14.99 -4.09 3.88
CA LYS A 229 15.91 -3.96 5.01
C LYS A 229 17.31 -4.46 4.67
N ARG A 230 17.40 -5.70 4.17
CA ARG A 230 18.66 -6.34 3.81
C ARG A 230 19.40 -5.53 2.75
N LYS A 231 18.69 -5.09 1.70
CA LYS A 231 19.28 -4.27 0.64
C LYS A 231 19.72 -2.89 1.12
N LEU A 232 18.94 -2.24 1.98
CA LEU A 232 19.32 -0.96 2.59
C LEU A 232 20.61 -1.10 3.41
N GLN A 233 20.73 -2.16 4.22
CA GLN A 233 21.93 -2.43 5.01
C GLN A 233 23.15 -2.71 4.12
N GLU A 234 23.00 -3.55 3.09
CA GLU A 234 24.06 -3.81 2.10
C GLU A 234 24.55 -2.51 1.45
N LEU A 235 23.63 -1.65 0.99
CA LEU A 235 23.95 -0.39 0.34
C LEU A 235 24.66 0.59 1.29
N LEU A 236 24.16 0.74 2.52
CA LEU A 236 24.77 1.66 3.50
C LEU A 236 26.15 1.17 3.97
N LEU A 237 26.35 -0.15 4.13
CA LEU A 237 27.65 -0.74 4.48
C LEU A 237 28.66 -0.62 3.34
N SER A 238 28.22 -0.81 2.09
CA SER A 238 29.10 -0.73 0.91
C SER A 238 29.76 0.65 0.72
N ARG A 239 29.21 1.70 1.35
CA ARG A 239 29.73 3.08 1.27
C ARG A 239 31.01 3.33 2.10
N ASN A 240 31.57 2.33 2.79
CA ASN A 240 32.86 2.40 3.49
C ASN A 240 33.05 3.67 4.36
N GLY A 241 31.99 4.12 5.06
CA GLY A 241 32.04 5.28 5.97
C GLY A 241 31.69 6.64 5.33
N HIS A 242 31.46 6.73 4.03
CA HIS A 242 31.04 7.96 3.34
C HIS A 242 29.50 8.15 3.30
N VAL A 243 28.77 7.68 4.30
CA VAL A 243 27.31 7.79 4.34
C VAL A 243 26.91 9.22 4.70
N THR A 244 26.11 9.88 3.86
CA THR A 244 25.66 11.25 4.14
C THR A 244 24.61 11.27 5.26
N PRO A 245 24.42 12.41 5.96
CA PRO A 245 23.36 12.52 6.97
C PRO A 245 21.96 12.21 6.42
N ALA A 246 21.69 12.54 5.15
CA ALA A 246 20.43 12.22 4.48
C ALA A 246 20.24 10.70 4.30
N GLN A 247 21.29 9.99 3.90
CA GLN A 247 21.27 8.52 3.75
C GLN A 247 21.13 7.81 5.10
N GLN A 248 21.83 8.29 6.13
CA GLN A 248 21.65 7.80 7.51
C GLN A 248 20.21 7.98 8.00
N ALA A 249 19.56 9.09 7.63
CA ALA A 249 18.18 9.35 8.00
C ALA A 249 17.19 8.34 7.39
N VAL A 250 17.47 7.79 6.20
CA VAL A 250 16.67 6.69 5.60
C VAL A 250 16.75 5.45 6.49
N GLY A 251 17.96 5.06 6.89
CA GLY A 251 18.20 3.94 7.80
C GLY A 251 17.48 4.11 9.14
N LYS A 252 17.59 5.30 9.74
CA LYS A 252 16.92 5.62 11.01
C LYS A 252 15.40 5.48 10.94
N VAL A 253 14.76 6.01 9.89
CA VAL A 253 13.30 5.88 9.71
C VAL A 253 12.91 4.41 9.57
N PHE A 254 13.70 3.61 8.85
CA PHE A 254 13.42 2.18 8.72
C PHE A 254 13.59 1.42 10.05
N GLU A 255 14.61 1.76 10.84
CA GLU A 255 14.81 1.18 12.19
C GLU A 255 13.64 1.50 13.12
N GLU A 256 13.12 2.73 13.08
CA GLU A 256 11.93 3.12 13.85
C GLU A 256 10.68 2.33 13.39
N LEU A 257 10.50 2.16 12.07
CA LEU A 257 9.43 1.33 11.50
C LEU A 257 9.56 -0.14 11.96
N GLU A 258 10.75 -0.74 11.88
CA GLU A 258 10.99 -2.11 12.33
C GLU A 258 10.69 -2.28 13.81
N ALA A 259 11.15 -1.34 14.65
CA ALA A 259 10.92 -1.39 16.09
C ALA A 259 9.43 -1.31 16.46
N TRP A 260 8.64 -0.56 15.68
CA TRP A 260 7.18 -0.53 15.83
C TRP A 260 6.53 -1.83 15.33
N LEU A 261 6.91 -2.31 14.14
CA LEU A 261 6.39 -3.56 13.57
C LEU A 261 6.63 -4.77 14.47
N TRP A 262 7.74 -4.79 15.22
CA TRP A 262 8.03 -5.83 16.21
C TRP A 262 6.94 -6.00 17.27
N GLN A 263 6.20 -4.94 17.60
CA GLN A 263 5.11 -4.98 18.58
C GLN A 263 3.90 -5.79 18.08
N PHE A 264 3.85 -6.08 16.77
CA PHE A 264 2.78 -6.84 16.10
C PHE A 264 3.25 -8.22 15.62
N ASP A 265 4.37 -8.72 16.16
CA ASP A 265 5.02 -9.99 15.78
C ASP A 265 5.57 -10.02 14.33
N TRP A 266 5.83 -8.85 13.74
CA TRP A 266 6.49 -8.78 12.42
C TRP A 266 8.00 -8.86 12.58
N ASN A 267 8.52 -10.08 12.60
CA ASN A 267 9.96 -10.30 12.59
C ASN A 267 10.55 -10.12 11.18
N LEU A 268 11.27 -9.01 10.96
CA LEU A 268 11.94 -8.72 9.68
C LEU A 268 13.36 -9.30 9.59
N ARG A 269 13.88 -9.94 10.66
CA ARG A 269 15.30 -10.31 10.83
C ARG A 269 15.68 -11.72 10.37
N GLY A 270 14.71 -12.61 10.16
CA GLY A 270 14.97 -14.01 9.85
C GLY A 270 14.21 -14.47 8.61
N ASN A 271 14.86 -15.28 7.78
CA ASN A 271 14.24 -16.01 6.69
C ASN A 271 12.93 -16.63 7.19
N HIS A 272 11.80 -16.17 6.66
CA HIS A 272 10.56 -16.88 6.86
C HIS A 272 10.71 -18.23 6.17
N THR A 273 11.05 -19.27 6.91
CA THR A 273 10.82 -20.63 6.46
C THR A 273 9.31 -20.84 6.53
N PRO A 274 8.60 -21.03 5.41
CA PRO A 274 7.22 -21.49 5.46
C PRO A 274 7.27 -22.94 5.91
N GLY A 275 7.19 -23.17 7.22
CA GLY A 275 7.31 -24.50 7.77
C GLY A 275 7.50 -24.48 9.26
N ARG A 276 6.37 -24.51 9.98
CA ARG A 276 6.04 -25.42 11.08
C ARG A 276 5.03 -24.75 12.04
N GLU A 277 3.95 -24.21 11.49
CA GLU A 277 2.70 -24.13 12.25
C GLU A 277 1.88 -25.36 11.89
N ASN A 278 1.25 -25.95 12.91
CA ASN A 278 0.56 -27.23 12.87
C ASN A 278 -0.27 -27.42 11.60
N ILE A 279 -0.04 -28.54 10.91
CA ILE A 279 -0.95 -29.08 9.91
C ILE A 279 -2.23 -29.48 10.65
N MET A 280 -3.19 -28.57 10.72
CA MET A 280 -4.59 -28.96 10.58
C MET A 280 -4.86 -29.04 9.07
N PRO A 281 -5.41 -30.16 8.56
CA PRO A 281 -5.79 -30.24 7.16
C PRO A 281 -6.99 -29.32 6.97
N GLU A 282 -6.74 -28.08 6.58
CA GLU A 282 -7.77 -27.15 6.17
C GLU A 282 -8.31 -27.62 4.82
N MET A 283 -9.63 -27.80 4.78
CA MET A 283 -10.38 -28.19 3.60
C MET A 283 -10.06 -27.22 2.48
N VAL A 284 -9.71 -27.77 1.32
CA VAL A 284 -9.48 -27.03 0.08
C VAL A 284 -10.84 -26.49 -0.37
N ASP A 285 -11.22 -25.30 0.10
CA ASP A 285 -12.31 -24.55 -0.52
C ASP A 285 -11.73 -23.95 -1.81
N SER A 286 -11.99 -24.64 -2.92
CA SER A 286 -11.61 -24.21 -4.26
C SER A 286 -12.53 -23.08 -4.70
N ASP A 287 -12.26 -21.86 -4.22
CA ASP A 287 -12.68 -20.65 -4.91
C ASP A 287 -11.48 -20.19 -5.76
N GLU A 288 -11.24 -20.92 -6.85
CA GLU A 288 -10.46 -20.41 -7.98
C GLU A 288 -11.27 -19.26 -8.60
N GLU A 289 -10.94 -18.03 -8.21
CA GLU A 289 -11.22 -16.86 -9.05
C GLU A 289 -10.41 -17.02 -10.33
N ASP A 290 -11.12 -17.45 -11.37
CA ASP A 290 -10.74 -17.51 -12.78
C ASP A 290 -10.29 -16.12 -13.26
N ASP A 291 -9.03 -15.79 -12.97
CA ASP A 291 -8.32 -14.69 -13.62
C ASP A 291 -8.03 -15.09 -15.07
N GLY A 292 -9.00 -14.84 -15.95
CA GLY A 292 -8.87 -14.60 -17.39
C GLY A 292 -7.64 -15.17 -18.09
N GLN A 293 -7.46 -16.49 -18.04
CA GLN A 293 -6.51 -17.15 -18.94
C GLN A 293 -7.05 -17.03 -20.37
N PRO A 294 -6.22 -16.68 -21.38
CA PRO A 294 -6.68 -16.67 -22.76
C PRO A 294 -7.06 -18.10 -23.17
N VAL A 295 -8.36 -18.33 -23.32
CA VAL A 295 -8.91 -19.58 -23.85
C VAL A 295 -8.60 -19.63 -25.34
N VAL A 296 -7.83 -20.64 -25.75
CA VAL A 296 -7.60 -20.92 -27.18
C VAL A 296 -8.90 -21.50 -27.74
N VAL A 297 -9.64 -20.69 -28.49
CA VAL A 297 -10.82 -21.15 -29.26
C VAL A 297 -10.35 -21.79 -30.56
N GLU A 298 -10.75 -23.04 -30.78
CA GLU A 298 -10.60 -23.68 -32.08
C GLU A 298 -11.61 -23.07 -33.05
N LEU A 299 -11.13 -22.65 -34.23
CA LEU A 299 -11.95 -22.15 -35.32
C LEU A 299 -12.10 -23.24 -36.38
N ASP A 300 -13.29 -23.39 -36.95
CA ASP A 300 -13.52 -24.26 -38.11
C ASP A 300 -12.86 -23.70 -39.39
N GLU A 301 -12.92 -24.46 -40.49
CA GLU A 301 -12.33 -24.08 -41.78
C GLU A 301 -12.94 -22.80 -42.40
N GLU A 302 -14.07 -22.31 -41.85
CA GLU A 302 -14.69 -21.04 -42.23
C GLU A 302 -14.43 -19.90 -41.22
N GLY A 303 -13.60 -20.15 -40.20
CA GLY A 303 -13.18 -19.15 -39.21
C GLY A 303 -14.20 -18.91 -38.08
N ARG A 304 -15.09 -19.86 -37.81
CA ARG A 304 -16.11 -19.76 -36.74
C ARG A 304 -15.72 -20.62 -35.55
N GLU A 305 -16.00 -20.12 -34.34
CA GLU A 305 -15.70 -20.84 -33.09
C GLU A 305 -16.53 -22.12 -32.96
N VAL A 306 -15.88 -23.25 -32.75
CA VAL A 306 -16.56 -24.53 -32.53
C VAL A 306 -17.07 -24.63 -31.09
N GLY A 307 -18.38 -24.87 -30.89
CA GLY A 307 -18.95 -25.19 -29.57
C GLY A 307 -20.05 -24.26 -29.04
N LEU A 308 -20.41 -23.19 -29.75
CA LEU A 308 -21.56 -22.38 -29.37
C LEU A 308 -22.86 -23.02 -29.88
N VAL A 309 -23.73 -23.44 -28.94
CA VAL A 309 -25.09 -23.88 -29.26
C VAL A 309 -25.92 -22.65 -29.62
N SER A 310 -26.25 -22.50 -30.90
CA SER A 310 -27.18 -21.48 -31.37
C SER A 310 -28.61 -21.86 -31.02
N PHE A 311 -29.28 -21.06 -30.20
CA PHE A 311 -30.73 -21.11 -30.10
C PHE A 311 -31.32 -20.20 -31.19
N GLY A 312 -31.95 -20.81 -32.18
CA GLY A 312 -32.84 -20.09 -33.11
C GLY A 312 -34.21 -19.91 -32.46
N ASP A 313 -34.87 -18.81 -32.83
CA ASP A 313 -36.27 -18.48 -32.52
C ASP A 313 -37.26 -19.60 -32.93
#